data_AF-A0A938LNC5-F1
#
_entry.id   AF-A0A938LNC5-F1
#
_cell.length_a   1.000
_cell.length_b   1.000
_cell.length_c   1.000
_cell.angle_alpha   90.00
_cell.angle_beta   90.00
_cell.angle_gamma   90.00
#
_symmetry.space_group_name_H-M   'P 1'
#
loop_
_entity.id
_entity.type
_entity.pdbx_description
1 polymer ?
#
loop_
_entity_poly.entity_id
_entity_poly.type
_entity_poly.pdbx_seq_one_letter_code
_entity_poly.pdbx_strand_id
1 'polypeptide(L)'
;MRSRLTEFLMIGVALCGVAHGGPTVVPVTHRQFQAVNAGGEQTYKTTQKVILEGIVLHNPADMLNPTPDETIVQMYNLGGQWQLFFQGEGDDHAGTAVFLAQLYDNLPWVMPGGGYSNQAFLAELARLNAAQFSVGDRIRVTGWFLSYKGKMNINEQHNNHPDRDFTIELLERGVGLPRPEVVSLDELKDGQDRFVFDPARLVGGEYHQGRLIKIEAVKVVGTPDWRPEGTLTVTDGTRTLPVKLGRGNGIHPGSFNLSQPFDAIGILDQDSTDLRSGYRLYVMNYDGNGRVLAAYEHRLADQPALEAATSGL
;
A
#
# COMPACT_ATOMS: atom_id res chain seq x y z
N MET A 1 23.00 -81.27 24.16
CA MET A 1 22.91 -80.09 25.06
C MET A 1 22.91 -78.85 24.18
N ARG A 2 21.86 -78.04 24.36
CA ARG A 2 21.45 -76.77 23.72
C ARG A 2 22.47 -75.94 22.91
N SER A 3 22.03 -75.64 21.68
CA SER A 3 22.28 -74.45 20.84
C SER A 3 22.45 -73.13 21.61
N ARG A 4 23.32 -72.22 21.10
CA ARG A 4 23.02 -70.78 20.92
C ARG A 4 23.84 -70.18 19.76
N LEU A 5 23.17 -69.93 18.63
CA LEU A 5 23.53 -68.87 17.68
C LEU A 5 23.18 -67.53 18.33
N THR A 6 24.09 -66.54 18.24
CA THR A 6 23.83 -65.16 18.66
C THR A 6 23.57 -64.34 17.40
N GLU A 7 22.31 -64.04 17.13
CA GLU A 7 21.89 -63.14 16.05
C GLU A 7 22.12 -61.68 16.46
N PHE A 8 22.83 -60.93 15.63
CA PHE A 8 22.93 -59.47 15.73
C PHE A 8 21.63 -58.85 15.16
N LEU A 9 20.80 -58.29 16.04
CA LEU A 9 19.65 -57.49 15.66
C LEU A 9 20.11 -56.07 15.29
N MET A 10 20.22 -55.78 13.99
CA MET A 10 20.36 -54.42 13.47
C MET A 10 19.02 -53.69 13.60
N ILE A 11 18.90 -52.80 14.59
CA ILE A 11 17.77 -51.87 14.71
C ILE A 11 18.02 -50.72 13.71
N GLY A 12 17.35 -50.80 12.55
CA GLY A 12 17.27 -49.67 11.62
C GLY A 12 16.34 -48.60 12.20
N VAL A 13 16.92 -47.51 12.71
CA VAL A 13 16.17 -46.29 13.04
C VAL A 13 15.78 -45.64 11.72
N ALA A 14 14.53 -45.86 11.30
CA ALA A 14 13.91 -45.08 10.25
C ALA A 14 13.72 -43.65 10.78
N LEU A 15 14.62 -42.75 10.40
CA LEU A 15 14.40 -41.31 10.50
C LEU A 15 13.23 -40.97 9.56
N CYS A 16 12.01 -40.95 10.10
CA CYS A 16 10.90 -40.24 9.48
C CYS A 16 11.28 -38.76 9.47
N GLY A 17 11.90 -38.32 8.37
CA GLY A 17 12.04 -36.90 8.07
C GLY A 17 10.64 -36.31 8.02
N VAL A 18 10.29 -35.50 9.03
CA VAL A 18 9.09 -34.67 8.97
C VAL A 18 9.36 -33.68 7.84
N ALA A 19 8.80 -33.94 6.65
CA ALA A 19 8.79 -32.98 5.57
C ALA A 19 8.00 -31.77 6.08
N HIS A 20 8.71 -30.75 6.55
CA HIS A 20 8.11 -29.46 6.86
C HIS A 20 7.73 -28.86 5.50
N GLY A 21 6.46 -28.95 5.14
CA GLY A 21 5.94 -28.29 3.97
C GLY A 21 6.26 -26.80 4.05
N GLY A 22 6.82 -26.23 2.98
CA GLY A 22 7.03 -24.79 2.88
C GLY A 22 5.70 -24.01 2.99
N PRO A 23 5.76 -22.68 3.15
CA PRO A 23 4.56 -21.88 3.31
C PRO A 23 3.65 -22.02 2.09
N THR A 24 2.33 -22.09 2.33
CA THR A 24 1.36 -22.05 1.22
C THR A 24 1.39 -20.69 0.54
N VAL A 25 1.47 -20.70 -0.79
CA VAL A 25 1.57 -19.49 -1.62
C VAL A 25 0.72 -19.67 -2.88
N VAL A 26 -0.11 -18.68 -3.20
CA VAL A 26 -0.94 -18.68 -4.42
C VAL A 26 -1.05 -17.26 -5.01
N PRO A 27 -1.21 -17.14 -6.34
CA PRO A 27 -1.72 -15.94 -6.96
C PRO A 27 -3.14 -15.62 -6.49
N VAL A 28 -3.39 -14.35 -6.17
CA VAL A 28 -4.70 -13.83 -5.81
C VAL A 28 -4.92 -12.48 -6.47
N THR A 29 -6.18 -12.11 -6.65
CA THR A 29 -6.55 -10.75 -7.05
C THR A 29 -6.48 -9.80 -5.85
N HIS A 30 -6.20 -8.53 -6.09
CA HIS A 30 -6.30 -7.48 -5.07
C HIS A 30 -7.69 -7.46 -4.44
N ARG A 31 -8.75 -7.64 -5.23
CA ARG A 31 -10.13 -7.66 -4.74
C ARG A 31 -10.39 -8.81 -3.75
N GLN A 32 -9.89 -10.01 -4.05
CA GLN A 32 -9.98 -11.15 -3.11
C GLN A 32 -9.14 -10.91 -1.86
N PHE A 33 -7.94 -10.35 -2.02
CA PHE A 33 -7.01 -10.12 -0.91
C PHE A 33 -7.51 -9.06 0.06
N GLN A 34 -8.20 -8.02 -0.43
CA GLN A 34 -8.75 -6.92 0.37
C GLN A 34 -10.19 -7.18 0.85
N ALA A 35 -10.69 -8.42 0.77
CA ALA A 35 -12.06 -8.73 1.19
C ALA A 35 -12.26 -8.59 2.70
N VAL A 36 -13.31 -7.87 3.12
CA VAL A 36 -13.65 -7.63 4.53
C VAL A 36 -15.03 -8.16 4.90
N ASN A 37 -15.28 -8.38 6.19
CA ASN A 37 -16.60 -8.70 6.72
C ASN A 37 -17.38 -7.42 7.08
N ALA A 38 -18.61 -7.56 7.57
CA ALA A 38 -19.46 -6.42 7.98
C ALA A 38 -18.85 -5.53 9.09
N GLY A 39 -17.85 -6.04 9.83
CA GLY A 39 -17.09 -5.29 10.82
C GLY A 39 -15.86 -4.57 10.25
N GLY A 40 -15.55 -4.71 8.96
CA GLY A 40 -14.32 -4.20 8.34
C GLY A 40 -13.10 -5.10 8.58
N GLU A 41 -13.26 -6.26 9.20
CA GLU A 41 -12.16 -7.18 9.45
C GLU A 41 -11.84 -7.98 8.20
N GLN A 42 -10.55 -8.20 7.96
CA GLN A 42 -10.07 -8.93 6.79
C GLN A 42 -10.50 -10.40 6.82
N THR A 43 -10.92 -10.92 5.66
CA THR A 43 -11.49 -12.28 5.52
C THR A 43 -10.59 -13.25 4.78
N TYR A 44 -9.58 -12.77 4.05
CA TYR A 44 -8.63 -13.63 3.35
C TYR A 44 -7.80 -14.46 4.34
N LYS A 45 -7.94 -15.78 4.29
CA LYS A 45 -7.26 -16.75 5.19
C LYS A 45 -6.76 -18.01 4.45
N THR A 46 -6.73 -17.97 3.11
CA THR A 46 -6.51 -19.15 2.27
C THR A 46 -5.05 -19.63 2.29
N THR A 47 -4.10 -18.71 2.39
CA THR A 47 -2.67 -19.02 2.33
C THR A 47 -1.86 -18.22 3.34
N GLN A 48 -0.60 -18.64 3.52
CA GLN A 48 0.39 -17.96 4.36
C GLN A 48 1.08 -16.80 3.64
N LYS A 49 1.34 -16.97 2.34
CA LYS A 49 1.86 -15.93 1.45
C LYS A 49 0.91 -15.73 0.26
N VAL A 50 0.97 -14.54 -0.33
CA VAL A 50 0.21 -14.19 -1.54
C VAL A 50 1.16 -13.78 -2.66
N ILE A 51 0.72 -13.95 -3.90
CA ILE A 51 1.32 -13.36 -5.09
C ILE A 51 0.27 -12.41 -5.68
N LEU A 52 0.61 -11.14 -5.83
CA LEU A 52 -0.26 -10.09 -6.40
C LEU A 52 0.50 -9.38 -7.53
N GLU A 53 -0.22 -8.97 -8.57
CA GLU A 53 0.34 -8.21 -9.70
C GLU A 53 -0.43 -6.93 -9.89
N GLY A 54 0.27 -5.86 -10.26
CA GLY A 54 -0.39 -4.58 -10.52
C GLY A 54 0.58 -3.47 -10.90
N ILE A 55 0.01 -2.29 -11.15
CA ILE A 55 0.72 -1.09 -11.58
C ILE A 55 1.17 -0.27 -10.39
N VAL A 56 2.46 0.09 -10.35
CA VAL A 56 3.03 0.98 -9.34
C VAL A 56 2.43 2.38 -9.44
N LEU A 57 1.79 2.85 -8.37
CA LEU A 57 1.08 4.12 -8.37
C LEU A 57 1.94 5.32 -8.00
N HIS A 58 3.05 5.15 -7.28
CA HIS A 58 3.87 6.27 -6.84
C HIS A 58 5.31 5.85 -6.52
N ASN A 59 6.20 6.84 -6.40
CA ASN A 59 7.52 6.63 -5.83
C ASN A 59 7.41 6.49 -4.30
N PRO A 60 7.92 5.41 -3.68
CA PRO A 60 7.88 5.23 -2.23
C PRO A 60 8.49 6.38 -1.43
N ALA A 61 9.53 7.02 -1.97
CA ALA A 61 10.22 8.13 -1.32
C ALA A 61 9.33 9.37 -1.14
N ASP A 62 8.27 9.51 -1.95
CA ASP A 62 7.31 10.61 -1.85
C ASP A 62 6.23 10.36 -0.79
N MET A 63 6.15 9.17 -0.20
CA MET A 63 5.11 8.82 0.77
C MET A 63 5.62 8.87 2.22
N LEU A 64 6.55 7.99 2.59
CA LEU A 64 7.08 7.84 3.96
C LEU A 64 8.58 8.15 4.03
N ASN A 65 9.12 8.36 5.23
CA ASN A 65 10.53 8.66 5.42
C ASN A 65 11.38 7.38 5.50
N PRO A 66 12.16 7.00 4.47
CA PRO A 66 13.01 5.80 4.56
C PRO A 66 14.33 6.06 5.30
N THR A 67 14.55 7.24 5.87
CA THR A 67 15.80 7.54 6.58
C THR A 67 15.90 6.68 7.85
N PRO A 68 16.88 5.76 7.95
CA PRO A 68 17.01 4.90 9.12
C PRO A 68 17.50 5.69 10.34
N ASP A 69 16.97 5.34 11.51
CA ASP A 69 17.42 5.84 12.81
C ASP A 69 17.16 4.79 13.91
N GLU A 70 18.15 3.94 14.16
CA GLU A 70 18.12 2.93 15.22
C GLU A 70 18.32 3.50 16.63
N THR A 71 18.54 4.81 16.78
CA THR A 71 18.72 5.46 18.10
C THR A 71 17.38 5.78 18.78
N ILE A 72 16.27 5.59 18.08
CA ILE A 72 14.92 5.78 18.61
C ILE A 72 14.61 4.68 19.62
N VAL A 73 14.55 5.06 20.90
CA VAL A 73 14.21 4.17 22.03
C VAL A 73 12.79 4.39 22.56
N GLN A 74 12.07 5.38 22.03
CA GLN A 74 10.73 5.72 22.51
C GLN A 74 9.71 4.69 22.03
N MET A 75 9.01 4.05 22.97
CA MET A 75 7.92 3.13 22.66
C MET A 75 6.89 3.80 21.72
N TYR A 76 6.38 3.01 20.76
CA TYR A 76 5.48 3.43 19.67
C TYR A 76 6.11 4.21 18.51
N ASN A 77 7.38 4.61 18.61
CA ASN A 77 8.07 5.30 17.51
C ASN A 77 8.86 4.29 16.66
N LEU A 78 8.65 4.35 15.34
CA LEU A 78 9.41 3.57 14.35
C LEU A 78 10.56 4.42 13.79
N GLY A 79 11.57 3.76 13.23
CA GLY A 79 12.64 4.40 12.46
C GLY A 79 12.22 4.68 11.02
N GLY A 80 13.12 4.37 10.07
CA GLY A 80 12.83 4.48 8.65
C GLY A 80 11.59 3.67 8.26
N GLN A 81 10.74 4.23 7.40
CA GLN A 81 9.51 3.64 6.90
C GLN A 81 9.45 3.75 5.38
N TRP A 82 9.00 2.69 4.73
CA TRP A 82 8.89 2.58 3.29
C TRP A 82 7.56 1.92 2.93
N GLN A 83 6.83 2.51 1.99
CA GLN A 83 5.55 1.97 1.54
C GLN A 83 5.36 2.22 0.05
N LEU A 84 4.73 1.26 -0.62
CA LEU A 84 4.41 1.29 -2.04
C LEU A 84 2.97 0.84 -2.25
N PHE A 85 2.17 1.62 -2.96
CA PHE A 85 0.89 1.16 -3.50
C PHE A 85 1.03 0.69 -4.94
N PHE A 86 0.37 -0.43 -5.23
CA PHE A 86 0.19 -0.95 -6.58
C PHE A 86 -1.25 -1.42 -6.79
N GLN A 87 -1.76 -1.19 -7.99
CA GLN A 87 -3.18 -1.36 -8.33
C GLN A 87 -3.38 -2.51 -9.30
N GLY A 88 -4.40 -3.33 -9.04
CA GLY A 88 -4.85 -4.35 -9.99
C GLY A 88 -5.36 -3.76 -11.30
N GLU A 89 -5.39 -4.60 -12.32
CA GLU A 89 -5.78 -4.25 -13.68
C GLU A 89 -7.06 -4.98 -14.11
N GLY A 90 -7.77 -4.43 -15.11
CA GLY A 90 -9.01 -5.01 -15.62
C GLY A 90 -10.07 -5.15 -14.53
N ASP A 91 -10.58 -6.37 -14.35
CA ASP A 91 -11.61 -6.69 -13.36
C ASP A 91 -11.09 -6.75 -11.91
N ASP A 92 -9.77 -6.70 -11.70
CA ASP A 92 -9.16 -6.65 -10.37
C ASP A 92 -9.20 -5.23 -9.77
N HIS A 93 -10.42 -4.79 -9.48
CA HIS A 93 -10.73 -3.44 -9.01
C HIS A 93 -10.40 -3.28 -7.51
N ALA A 94 -9.11 -3.20 -7.20
CA ALA A 94 -8.58 -2.84 -5.89
C ALA A 94 -7.08 -2.50 -6.00
N GLY A 95 -6.49 -2.02 -4.91
CA GLY A 95 -5.03 -1.90 -4.79
C GLY A 95 -4.51 -2.30 -3.42
N THR A 96 -3.22 -2.62 -3.36
CA THR A 96 -2.57 -3.13 -2.16
C THR A 96 -1.32 -2.33 -1.84
N ALA A 97 -1.07 -2.15 -0.54
CA ALA A 97 0.17 -1.57 -0.08
C ALA A 97 1.16 -2.67 0.30
N VAL A 98 2.42 -2.42 0.00
CA VAL A 98 3.57 -3.14 0.55
C VAL A 98 4.23 -2.23 1.56
N PHE A 99 4.55 -2.73 2.75
CA PHE A 99 5.06 -1.91 3.85
C PHE A 99 6.29 -2.55 4.50
N LEU A 100 7.29 -1.72 4.76
CA LEU A 100 8.49 -2.04 5.54
C LEU A 100 8.78 -0.90 6.53
N ALA A 101 9.14 -1.25 7.77
CA ALA A 101 9.64 -0.28 8.73
C ALA A 101 10.75 -0.82 9.61
N GLN A 102 11.62 0.09 10.01
CA GLN A 102 12.65 -0.11 11.02
C GLN A 102 12.05 -0.01 12.43
N LEU A 103 12.63 -0.76 13.38
CA LEU A 103 12.27 -0.75 14.80
C LEU A 103 10.83 -1.15 15.09
N TYR A 104 10.31 -2.16 14.40
CA TYR A 104 8.98 -2.70 14.71
C TYR A 104 8.87 -3.26 16.13
N ASP A 105 9.99 -3.66 16.73
CA ASP A 105 10.13 -4.09 18.12
C ASP A 105 10.01 -2.95 19.15
N ASN A 106 9.90 -1.68 18.72
CA ASN A 106 9.46 -0.58 19.59
C ASN A 106 7.96 -0.60 19.88
N LEU A 107 7.18 -1.46 19.20
CA LEU A 107 5.77 -1.66 19.47
C LEU A 107 5.60 -2.72 20.57
N PRO A 108 4.81 -2.47 21.64
CA PRO A 108 4.75 -3.34 22.81
C PRO A 108 4.10 -4.72 22.55
N TRP A 109 3.51 -4.91 21.37
CA TRP A 109 2.92 -6.18 20.92
C TRP A 109 3.82 -6.95 19.95
N VAL A 110 5.01 -6.44 19.63
CA VAL A 110 6.02 -7.13 18.81
C VAL A 110 7.11 -7.69 19.73
N MET A 111 7.59 -8.89 19.45
CA MET A 111 8.65 -9.51 20.24
C MET A 111 9.94 -8.68 20.16
N PRO A 112 10.63 -8.41 21.28
CA PRO A 112 11.89 -7.68 21.28
C PRO A 112 12.97 -8.34 20.42
N GLY A 113 13.81 -7.54 19.76
CA GLY A 113 14.98 -8.02 19.01
C GLY A 113 14.71 -8.35 17.53
N GLY A 114 13.51 -8.04 17.03
CA GLY A 114 13.11 -8.19 15.62
C GLY A 114 13.28 -6.92 14.77
N GLY A 115 13.85 -5.84 15.31
CA GLY A 115 14.07 -4.59 14.60
C GLY A 115 15.30 -4.61 13.69
N TYR A 116 15.20 -3.97 12.53
CA TYR A 116 16.37 -3.70 11.68
C TYR A 116 17.33 -2.69 12.31
N SER A 117 18.63 -2.99 12.29
CA SER A 117 19.67 -1.96 12.43
C SER A 117 19.65 -1.00 11.23
N ASN A 118 20.32 0.16 11.34
CA ASN A 118 20.46 1.10 10.23
C ASN A 118 21.04 0.43 8.98
N GLN A 119 22.11 -0.34 9.18
CA GLN A 119 22.77 -1.07 8.10
C GLN A 119 21.86 -2.15 7.48
N ALA A 120 21.16 -2.91 8.32
CA ALA A 120 20.27 -3.97 7.85
C ALA A 120 19.06 -3.39 7.09
N PHE A 121 18.48 -2.29 7.58
CA PHE A 121 17.37 -1.60 6.90
C PHE A 121 17.78 -1.05 5.53
N LEU A 122 18.98 -0.45 5.42
CA LEU A 122 19.50 0.01 4.13
C LEU A 122 19.76 -1.13 3.15
N ALA A 123 20.29 -2.27 3.64
CA ALA A 123 20.48 -3.46 2.82
C ALA A 123 19.14 -4.00 2.31
N GLU A 124 18.11 -3.97 3.15
CA GLU A 124 16.77 -4.41 2.82
C GLU A 124 16.10 -3.48 1.80
N LEU A 125 16.20 -2.16 1.98
CA LEU A 125 15.77 -1.20 0.96
C LEU A 125 16.51 -1.38 -0.36
N ALA A 126 17.82 -1.64 -0.34
CA ALA A 126 18.58 -1.90 -1.55
C ALA A 126 18.11 -3.17 -2.27
N ARG A 127 17.79 -4.24 -1.52
CA ARG A 127 17.24 -5.50 -2.03
C ARG A 127 15.87 -5.27 -2.69
N LEU A 128 14.95 -4.58 -2.02
CA LEU A 128 13.61 -4.32 -2.52
C LEU A 128 13.60 -3.42 -3.76
N ASN A 129 14.51 -2.45 -3.83
CA ASN A 129 14.60 -1.52 -4.96
C ASN A 129 15.56 -1.99 -6.07
N ALA A 130 16.13 -3.20 -5.97
CA ALA A 130 17.12 -3.72 -6.91
C ALA A 130 16.59 -3.82 -8.36
N ALA A 131 15.28 -4.07 -8.52
CA ALA A 131 14.64 -4.11 -9.84
C ALA A 131 14.48 -2.72 -10.50
N GLN A 132 14.68 -1.64 -9.73
CA GLN A 132 14.53 -0.25 -10.17
C GLN A 132 13.19 -0.03 -10.89
N PHE A 133 12.09 -0.50 -10.30
CA PHE A 133 10.75 -0.21 -10.81
C PHE A 133 10.44 1.29 -10.63
N SER A 134 9.57 1.80 -11.49
CA SER A 134 9.15 3.19 -11.54
C SER A 134 7.62 3.30 -11.52
N VAL A 135 7.11 4.52 -11.33
CA VAL A 135 5.69 4.83 -11.46
C VAL A 135 5.19 4.38 -12.85
N GLY A 136 4.08 3.64 -12.88
CA GLY A 136 3.52 3.08 -14.11
C GLY A 136 4.15 1.77 -14.59
N ASP A 137 5.13 1.21 -13.86
CA ASP A 137 5.62 -0.15 -14.12
C ASP A 137 4.64 -1.20 -13.57
N ARG A 138 4.53 -2.34 -14.24
CA ARG A 138 3.84 -3.53 -13.72
C ARG A 138 4.82 -4.37 -12.91
N ILE A 139 4.42 -4.70 -11.70
CA ILE A 139 5.21 -5.52 -10.77
C ILE A 139 4.42 -6.74 -10.30
N ARG A 140 5.15 -7.73 -9.80
CA ARG A 140 4.63 -8.84 -9.00
C ARG A 140 5.21 -8.74 -7.61
N VAL A 141 4.37 -8.88 -6.59
CA VAL A 141 4.79 -8.92 -5.20
C VAL A 141 4.43 -10.27 -4.59
N THR A 142 5.43 -10.96 -4.04
CA THR A 142 5.23 -12.21 -3.29
C THR A 142 5.64 -12.01 -1.84
N GLY A 143 4.73 -12.19 -0.88
CA GLY A 143 5.04 -11.90 0.53
C GLY A 143 4.03 -12.42 1.54
N TRP A 144 4.40 -12.29 2.82
CA TRP A 144 3.48 -12.44 3.93
C TRP A 144 2.62 -11.19 4.08
N PHE A 145 1.65 -11.20 4.99
CA PHE A 145 0.74 -10.08 5.15
C PHE A 145 0.18 -9.96 6.57
N LEU A 146 -0.23 -8.75 6.92
CA LEU A 146 -1.03 -8.44 8.10
C LEU A 146 -2.05 -7.35 7.78
N SER A 147 -3.17 -7.37 8.49
CA SER A 147 -4.13 -6.29 8.48
C SER A 147 -3.67 -5.14 9.37
N TYR A 148 -3.78 -3.91 8.90
CA TYR A 148 -3.60 -2.72 9.70
C TYR A 148 -4.61 -1.65 9.29
N LYS A 149 -5.38 -1.17 10.26
CA LYS A 149 -6.28 -0.02 10.14
C LYS A 149 -7.22 0.01 8.92
N GLY A 150 -7.78 -1.16 8.59
CA GLY A 150 -8.78 -1.31 7.53
C GLY A 150 -8.23 -1.84 6.20
N LYS A 151 -6.91 -2.02 6.09
CA LYS A 151 -6.26 -2.57 4.89
C LYS A 151 -5.45 -3.82 5.19
N MET A 152 -5.39 -4.74 4.23
CA MET A 152 -4.41 -5.83 4.23
C MET A 152 -3.15 -5.39 3.49
N ASN A 153 -2.00 -5.43 4.16
CA ASN A 153 -0.72 -5.03 3.58
C ASN A 153 0.20 -6.24 3.43
N ILE A 154 0.94 -6.29 2.33
CA ILE A 154 2.08 -7.21 2.22
C ILE A 154 3.21 -6.64 3.08
N ASN A 155 3.74 -7.45 3.99
CA ASN A 155 4.84 -7.07 4.88
C ASN A 155 5.51 -8.34 5.44
N GLU A 156 6.44 -8.16 6.38
CA GLU A 156 7.23 -9.25 6.98
C GLU A 156 6.64 -9.74 8.32
N GLN A 157 5.38 -9.43 8.59
CA GLN A 157 4.69 -9.71 9.85
C GLN A 157 5.46 -9.22 11.09
N HIS A 158 6.12 -8.07 10.98
CA HIS A 158 6.93 -7.45 12.04
C HIS A 158 8.13 -8.31 12.49
N ASN A 159 8.71 -9.09 11.57
CA ASN A 159 9.85 -9.97 11.84
C ASN A 159 10.87 -9.85 10.70
N ASN A 160 12.08 -9.41 11.04
CA ASN A 160 13.19 -9.15 10.11
C ASN A 160 14.00 -10.40 9.72
N HIS A 161 13.54 -11.61 10.04
CA HIS A 161 14.21 -12.84 9.64
C HIS A 161 14.04 -13.07 8.11
N PRO A 162 15.08 -13.51 7.37
CA PRO A 162 15.03 -13.61 5.91
C PRO A 162 13.94 -14.53 5.31
N ASP A 163 13.32 -15.39 6.09
CA ASP A 163 12.17 -16.21 5.65
C ASP A 163 10.84 -15.40 5.58
N ARG A 164 10.83 -14.22 6.19
CA ARG A 164 9.73 -13.25 6.19
C ARG A 164 9.83 -12.21 5.09
N ASP A 165 10.96 -12.13 4.41
CA ASP A 165 11.16 -11.28 3.25
C ASP A 165 10.02 -11.45 2.23
N PHE A 166 9.52 -10.30 1.76
CA PHE A 166 8.74 -10.23 0.53
C PHE A 166 9.65 -9.90 -0.66
N THR A 167 9.17 -10.17 -1.86
CA THR A 167 9.90 -9.92 -3.10
C THR A 167 9.07 -9.05 -4.02
N ILE A 168 9.75 -8.19 -4.77
CA ILE A 168 9.14 -7.36 -5.82
C ILE A 168 9.88 -7.69 -7.11
N GLU A 169 9.16 -8.23 -8.07
CA GLU A 169 9.65 -8.53 -9.41
C GLU A 169 9.07 -7.49 -10.37
N LEU A 170 9.91 -6.91 -11.21
CA LEU A 170 9.46 -6.08 -12.32
C LEU A 170 9.02 -6.99 -13.48
N LEU A 171 7.75 -6.88 -13.88
CA LEU A 171 7.19 -7.66 -14.97
C LEU A 171 7.27 -6.92 -16.30
N GLU A 172 6.90 -5.63 -16.30
CA GLU A 172 6.88 -4.80 -17.51
C GLU A 172 7.12 -3.33 -17.15
N ARG A 173 7.96 -2.65 -17.94
CA ARG A 173 8.26 -1.23 -17.74
C ARG A 173 7.29 -0.35 -18.51
N GLY A 174 6.92 0.78 -17.91
CA GLY A 174 6.24 1.87 -18.61
C GLY A 174 4.89 1.48 -19.21
N VAL A 175 4.16 0.57 -18.56
CA VAL A 175 2.77 0.25 -18.93
C VAL A 175 1.91 1.51 -18.88
N GLY A 176 2.26 2.42 -17.96
CA GLY A 176 1.55 3.66 -17.70
C GLY A 176 0.64 3.51 -16.50
N LEU A 177 0.28 4.65 -15.90
CA LEU A 177 -0.67 4.65 -14.81
C LEU A 177 -2.09 4.37 -15.32
N PRO A 178 -2.93 3.69 -14.52
CA PRO A 178 -4.36 3.66 -14.80
C PRO A 178 -4.89 5.10 -14.84
N ARG A 179 -5.80 5.39 -15.77
CA ARG A 179 -6.52 6.66 -15.73
C ARG A 179 -7.27 6.76 -14.40
N PRO A 180 -7.14 7.87 -13.64
CA PRO A 180 -7.87 8.05 -12.39
C PRO A 180 -9.39 7.91 -12.61
N GLU A 181 -10.04 7.11 -11.77
CA GLU A 181 -11.50 7.03 -11.79
C GLU A 181 -12.10 8.31 -11.18
N VAL A 182 -13.05 8.93 -11.87
CA VAL A 182 -13.74 10.12 -11.34
C VAL A 182 -14.74 9.66 -10.30
N VAL A 183 -14.56 10.10 -9.07
CA VAL A 183 -15.38 9.74 -7.91
C VAL A 183 -15.89 11.02 -7.26
N SER A 184 -17.18 11.08 -6.99
CA SER A 184 -17.80 12.19 -6.28
C SER A 184 -17.84 11.93 -4.77
N LEU A 185 -17.90 13.00 -3.96
CA LEU A 185 -17.94 12.84 -2.51
C LEU A 185 -19.22 12.17 -2.01
N ASP A 186 -20.32 12.23 -2.76
CA ASP A 186 -21.58 11.54 -2.45
C ASP A 186 -21.53 10.03 -2.72
N GLU A 187 -20.59 9.56 -3.54
CA GLU A 187 -20.30 8.13 -3.66
C GLU A 187 -19.55 7.60 -2.43
N LEU A 188 -18.62 8.41 -1.89
CA LEU A 188 -17.83 8.04 -0.71
C LEU A 188 -18.59 8.26 0.61
N LYS A 189 -19.58 9.15 0.65
CA LYS A 189 -20.24 9.60 1.87
C LYS A 189 -21.75 9.83 1.73
N ASP A 190 -22.49 9.50 2.79
CA ASP A 190 -23.92 9.70 2.88
C ASP A 190 -24.32 11.18 3.03
N GLY A 191 -25.63 11.45 3.14
CA GLY A 191 -26.16 12.82 3.30
C GLY A 191 -25.83 13.49 4.64
N GLN A 192 -25.24 12.77 5.59
CA GLN A 192 -24.80 13.24 6.89
C GLN A 192 -23.27 13.37 6.96
N ASP A 193 -22.58 13.35 5.80
CA ASP A 193 -21.13 13.42 5.67
C ASP A 193 -20.38 12.25 6.35
N ARG A 194 -21.03 11.09 6.47
CA ARG A 194 -20.43 9.84 7.00
C ARG A 194 -20.01 8.93 5.87
N PHE A 195 -18.90 8.22 6.02
CA PHE A 195 -18.42 7.30 5.00
C PHE A 195 -19.41 6.16 4.71
N VAL A 196 -19.60 5.87 3.42
CA VAL A 196 -20.31 4.70 2.94
C VAL A 196 -19.35 3.51 3.01
N PHE A 197 -19.64 2.60 3.93
CA PHE A 197 -18.92 1.34 4.07
C PHE A 197 -19.75 0.20 3.47
N ASP A 198 -19.15 -0.55 2.55
CA ASP A 198 -19.77 -1.73 1.95
C ASP A 198 -18.80 -2.92 1.98
N PRO A 199 -19.06 -3.96 2.80
CA PRO A 199 -18.19 -5.13 2.87
C PRO A 199 -18.21 -5.98 1.60
N ALA A 200 -19.20 -5.83 0.72
CA ALA A 200 -19.21 -6.49 -0.58
C ALA A 200 -18.28 -5.80 -1.60
N ARG A 201 -17.72 -4.63 -1.25
CA ARG A 201 -16.87 -3.80 -2.11
C ARG A 201 -17.55 -3.55 -3.46
N LEU A 202 -18.79 -3.06 -3.44
CA LEU A 202 -19.55 -2.68 -4.64
C LEU A 202 -19.75 -1.17 -4.73
N VAL A 203 -19.68 -0.45 -3.61
CA VAL A 203 -19.81 1.01 -3.52
C VAL A 203 -18.92 1.59 -2.42
N GLY A 204 -18.80 2.93 -2.37
CA GLY A 204 -18.18 3.64 -1.26
C GLY A 204 -16.67 3.48 -1.17
N GLY A 205 -16.13 3.72 0.03
CA GLY A 205 -14.68 3.75 0.24
C GLY A 205 -14.00 2.41 0.00
N GLU A 206 -14.68 1.30 0.34
CA GLU A 206 -14.16 -0.04 0.12
C GLU A 206 -14.00 -0.41 -1.35
N TYR A 207 -14.88 0.06 -2.24
CA TYR A 207 -14.75 -0.20 -3.67
C TYR A 207 -13.49 0.45 -4.25
N HIS A 208 -13.16 1.67 -3.80
CA HIS A 208 -12.05 2.46 -4.34
C HIS A 208 -10.71 2.32 -3.58
N GLN A 209 -10.70 1.59 -2.46
CA GLN A 209 -9.53 1.52 -1.57
C GLN A 209 -8.27 0.96 -2.27
N GLY A 210 -7.17 1.71 -2.19
CA GLY A 210 -5.87 1.42 -2.82
C GLY A 210 -5.76 1.83 -4.28
N ARG A 211 -6.78 2.47 -4.86
CA ARG A 211 -6.83 2.84 -6.28
C ARG A 211 -6.58 4.33 -6.50
N LEU A 212 -6.10 4.68 -7.69
CA LEU A 212 -5.94 6.05 -8.14
C LEU A 212 -7.31 6.62 -8.56
N ILE A 213 -7.74 7.68 -7.87
CA ILE A 213 -9.04 8.33 -8.12
C ILE A 213 -8.87 9.84 -8.29
N LYS A 214 -9.85 10.47 -8.92
CA LYS A 214 -9.99 11.91 -9.08
C LYS A 214 -11.26 12.39 -8.40
N ILE A 215 -11.15 13.39 -7.53
CA ILE A 215 -12.29 14.13 -6.98
C ILE A 215 -12.29 15.51 -7.64
N GLU A 216 -13.39 15.87 -8.29
CA GLU A 216 -13.49 17.10 -9.09
C GLU A 216 -14.08 18.28 -8.30
N ALA A 217 -13.67 19.48 -8.69
CA ALA A 217 -14.26 20.74 -8.27
C ALA A 217 -14.40 20.95 -6.75
N VAL A 218 -13.41 20.51 -5.98
CA VAL A 218 -13.38 20.68 -4.52
C VAL A 218 -12.73 21.99 -4.10
N LYS A 219 -12.97 22.37 -2.85
CA LYS A 219 -12.33 23.53 -2.21
C LYS A 219 -11.68 23.15 -0.89
N VAL A 220 -10.56 23.78 -0.54
CA VAL A 220 -9.98 23.64 0.80
C VAL A 220 -10.88 24.33 1.83
N VAL A 221 -11.13 23.65 2.95
CA VAL A 221 -11.81 24.20 4.13
C VAL A 221 -10.80 24.86 5.06
N GLY A 222 -11.05 26.11 5.45
CA GLY A 222 -10.25 26.83 6.43
C GLY A 222 -8.82 27.12 5.96
N THR A 223 -7.89 27.20 6.93
CA THR A 223 -6.46 27.41 6.65
C THR A 223 -5.80 26.07 6.28
N PRO A 224 -5.18 25.94 5.09
CA PRO A 224 -4.53 24.69 4.69
C PRO A 224 -3.31 24.37 5.58
N ASP A 225 -3.23 23.14 6.10
CA ASP A 225 -1.98 22.58 6.65
C ASP A 225 -1.03 22.17 5.50
N TRP A 226 -0.57 23.16 4.74
CA TRP A 226 0.26 22.93 3.54
C TRP A 226 1.72 22.76 3.90
N ARG A 227 2.13 21.50 4.06
CA ARG A 227 3.51 21.06 4.31
C ARG A 227 3.63 19.56 4.03
N PRO A 228 4.86 19.01 3.91
CA PRO A 228 5.05 17.57 3.88
C PRO A 228 4.32 16.89 5.03
N GLU A 229 3.59 15.81 4.73
CA GLU A 229 2.79 15.05 5.70
C GLU A 229 1.62 15.84 6.32
N GLY A 230 1.35 17.05 5.85
CA GLY A 230 0.18 17.84 6.22
C GLY A 230 -1.12 17.16 5.79
N THR A 231 -2.23 17.62 6.34
CA THR A 231 -3.57 17.13 5.95
C THR A 231 -4.47 18.31 5.65
N LEU A 232 -5.00 18.34 4.43
CA LEU A 232 -6.04 19.27 4.03
C LEU A 232 -7.41 18.64 4.28
N THR A 233 -8.41 19.48 4.52
CA THR A 233 -9.82 19.06 4.40
C THR A 233 -10.38 19.73 3.15
N VAL A 234 -10.89 18.94 2.21
CA VAL A 234 -11.54 19.46 1.00
C VAL A 234 -13.05 19.25 1.06
N THR A 235 -13.81 20.07 0.35
CA THR A 235 -15.28 20.00 0.30
C THR A 235 -15.84 20.30 -1.09
N ASP A 236 -16.96 19.65 -1.42
CA ASP A 236 -17.84 19.98 -2.56
C ASP A 236 -18.90 21.04 -2.21
N GLY A 237 -18.89 21.56 -0.97
CA GLY A 237 -19.90 22.46 -0.41
C GLY A 237 -20.94 21.78 0.48
N THR A 238 -21.01 20.44 0.48
CA THR A 238 -21.91 19.64 1.32
C THR A 238 -21.15 18.64 2.17
N ARG A 239 -20.20 17.91 1.57
CA ARG A 239 -19.42 16.83 2.18
C ARG A 239 -17.95 17.21 2.25
N THR A 240 -17.22 16.53 3.13
CA THR A 240 -15.80 16.75 3.34
C THR A 240 -14.98 15.48 3.14
N LEU A 241 -13.74 15.62 2.68
CA LEU A 241 -12.78 14.52 2.57
C LEU A 241 -11.40 14.97 3.06
N PRO A 242 -10.73 14.18 3.93
CA PRO A 242 -9.32 14.42 4.26
C PRO A 242 -8.44 14.13 3.05
N VAL A 243 -7.53 15.05 2.74
CA VAL A 243 -6.46 14.88 1.75
C VAL A 243 -5.12 14.89 2.46
N LYS A 244 -4.48 13.72 2.56
CA LYS A 244 -3.13 13.58 3.13
C LYS A 244 -2.11 13.97 2.08
N LEU A 245 -1.19 14.84 2.46
CA LEU A 245 -0.08 15.28 1.62
C LEU A 245 1.13 14.37 1.86
N GLY A 246 1.78 13.96 0.77
CA GLY A 246 3.05 13.26 0.80
C GLY A 246 4.20 14.19 1.17
N ARG A 247 5.39 13.72 0.87
CA ARG A 247 6.67 14.41 1.09
C ARG A 247 7.40 14.67 -0.22
N GLY A 248 6.73 14.52 -1.36
CA GLY A 248 7.26 14.92 -2.65
C GLY A 248 7.67 16.40 -2.67
N ASN A 249 8.71 16.71 -3.44
CA ASN A 249 9.43 17.98 -3.36
C ASN A 249 8.61 19.23 -3.72
N GLY A 250 7.46 19.09 -4.38
CA GLY A 250 6.62 20.24 -4.71
C GLY A 250 5.61 20.64 -3.62
N ILE A 251 5.61 19.93 -2.49
CA ILE A 251 4.83 20.30 -1.29
C ILE A 251 5.79 20.91 -0.27
N HIS A 252 5.88 22.24 -0.26
CA HIS A 252 6.75 22.98 0.67
C HIS A 252 6.15 24.35 1.03
N PRO A 253 6.62 25.02 2.10
CA PRO A 253 6.16 26.37 2.43
C PRO A 253 6.25 27.31 1.21
N GLY A 254 5.14 28.01 0.92
CA GLY A 254 5.04 28.95 -0.20
C GLY A 254 4.66 28.36 -1.57
N SER A 255 4.56 27.03 -1.71
CA SER A 255 4.14 26.39 -2.99
C SER A 255 2.63 26.27 -3.19
N PHE A 256 1.82 26.55 -2.17
CA PHE A 256 0.36 26.51 -2.29
C PHE A 256 -0.16 27.63 -3.21
N ASN A 257 -0.49 27.27 -4.45
CA ASN A 257 -0.98 28.19 -5.48
C ASN A 257 -2.26 27.69 -6.19
N LEU A 258 -3.00 26.75 -5.57
CA LEU A 258 -4.22 26.19 -6.14
C LEU A 258 -5.34 27.23 -6.24
N SER A 259 -5.83 27.43 -7.46
CA SER A 259 -7.07 28.19 -7.71
C SER A 259 -8.26 27.35 -7.27
N GLN A 260 -9.24 27.96 -6.59
CA GLN A 260 -10.41 27.27 -6.06
C GLN A 260 -11.64 27.54 -6.94
N PRO A 261 -12.48 26.54 -7.26
CA PRO A 261 -12.28 25.11 -6.99
C PRO A 261 -11.17 24.48 -7.86
N PHE A 262 -10.65 23.34 -7.40
CA PHE A 262 -9.62 22.54 -8.09
C PHE A 262 -10.01 21.05 -8.08
N ASP A 263 -9.37 20.27 -8.95
CA ASP A 263 -9.48 18.81 -8.94
C ASP A 263 -8.35 18.22 -8.09
N ALA A 264 -8.58 17.11 -7.40
CA ALA A 264 -7.55 16.39 -6.64
C ALA A 264 -7.42 14.96 -7.16
N ILE A 265 -6.20 14.52 -7.45
CA ILE A 265 -5.91 13.14 -7.88
C ILE A 265 -4.93 12.53 -6.90
N GLY A 266 -5.27 11.35 -6.40
CA GLY A 266 -4.45 10.62 -5.44
C GLY A 266 -4.96 9.20 -5.22
N ILE A 267 -4.33 8.52 -4.28
CA ILE A 267 -4.67 7.14 -3.92
C ILE A 267 -5.70 7.17 -2.81
N LEU A 268 -6.85 6.53 -2.98
CA LEU A 268 -7.81 6.41 -1.88
C LEU A 268 -7.25 5.40 -0.87
N ASP A 269 -6.99 5.85 0.35
CA ASP A 269 -6.42 5.07 1.45
C ASP A 269 -7.39 5.03 2.63
N GLN A 270 -7.19 4.07 3.53
CA GLN A 270 -7.94 3.98 4.79
C GLN A 270 -6.97 3.88 5.97
N ASP A 271 -7.17 4.73 6.97
CA ASP A 271 -6.36 4.76 8.20
C ASP A 271 -7.30 4.92 9.40
N SER A 272 -8.01 3.83 9.73
CA SER A 272 -9.02 3.82 10.79
C SER A 272 -8.90 2.65 11.75
N THR A 273 -9.09 2.93 13.05
CA THR A 273 -9.22 1.89 14.09
C THR A 273 -10.61 1.27 14.16
N ASP A 274 -11.64 1.91 13.60
CA ASP A 274 -13.00 1.36 13.52
C ASP A 274 -13.26 0.47 12.30
N LEU A 275 -12.25 0.38 11.42
CA LEU A 275 -12.18 -0.43 10.19
C LEU A 275 -13.27 -0.13 9.13
N ARG A 276 -14.14 0.85 9.36
CA ARG A 276 -15.31 1.14 8.49
C ARG A 276 -15.37 2.60 8.05
N SER A 277 -14.51 3.45 8.59
CA SER A 277 -14.41 4.87 8.28
C SER A 277 -12.95 5.27 7.99
N GLY A 278 -12.61 6.56 8.09
CA GLY A 278 -11.24 7.05 7.99
C GLY A 278 -10.61 6.94 6.60
N TYR A 279 -11.43 6.92 5.55
CA TYR A 279 -10.92 7.05 4.19
C TYR A 279 -10.35 8.44 3.95
N ARG A 280 -9.28 8.50 3.15
CA ARG A 280 -8.60 9.74 2.79
C ARG A 280 -8.03 9.64 1.38
N LEU A 281 -7.90 10.77 0.70
CA LEU A 281 -7.14 10.84 -0.54
C LEU A 281 -5.67 11.12 -0.20
N TYR A 282 -4.74 10.28 -0.62
CA TYR A 282 -3.31 10.51 -0.41
C TYR A 282 -2.68 11.04 -1.70
N VAL A 283 -2.25 12.31 -1.67
CA VAL A 283 -1.59 12.99 -2.78
C VAL A 283 -0.09 13.06 -2.49
N MET A 284 0.71 12.28 -3.24
CA MET A 284 2.13 12.05 -2.93
C MET A 284 3.01 13.27 -3.18
N ASN A 285 2.68 14.05 -4.20
CA ASN A 285 3.45 15.22 -4.62
C ASN A 285 2.53 16.26 -5.28
N TYR A 286 3.06 17.43 -5.58
CA TYR A 286 2.38 18.49 -6.31
C TYR A 286 3.34 19.12 -7.32
N ASP A 287 2.92 19.32 -8.57
CA ASP A 287 3.82 19.87 -9.61
C ASP A 287 3.69 21.39 -9.81
N GLY A 288 2.92 22.08 -8.94
CA GLY A 288 2.81 23.54 -8.98
C GLY A 288 1.87 24.10 -10.04
N ASN A 289 1.08 23.26 -10.74
CA ASN A 289 0.27 23.69 -11.89
C ASN A 289 -0.88 24.69 -11.57
N GLY A 290 -1.27 24.84 -10.30
CA GLY A 290 -2.27 25.79 -9.84
C GLY A 290 -3.74 25.40 -10.06
N ARG A 291 -4.02 24.22 -10.62
CA ARG A 291 -5.37 23.78 -11.03
C ARG A 291 -5.76 22.37 -10.57
N VAL A 292 -4.80 21.47 -10.46
CA VAL A 292 -5.02 20.07 -10.05
C VAL A 292 -4.04 19.73 -8.94
N LEU A 293 -4.53 19.35 -7.76
CA LEU A 293 -3.71 18.84 -6.67
C LEU A 293 -3.35 17.38 -6.97
N ALA A 294 -2.20 17.16 -7.60
CA ALA A 294 -1.73 15.85 -8.01
C ALA A 294 -0.21 15.84 -8.23
N ALA A 295 0.39 14.65 -8.15
CA ALA A 295 1.71 14.43 -8.73
C ALA A 295 1.64 14.61 -10.26
N TYR A 296 2.78 14.95 -10.88
CA TYR A 296 2.85 15.21 -12.32
C TYR A 296 2.35 14.00 -13.14
N GLU A 297 2.81 12.79 -12.79
CA GLU A 297 2.47 11.53 -13.44
C GLU A 297 0.97 11.23 -13.32
N HIS A 298 0.38 11.48 -12.15
CA HIS A 298 -1.05 11.31 -11.90
C HIS A 298 -1.89 12.27 -12.76
N ARG A 299 -1.44 13.52 -12.89
CA ARG A 299 -2.10 14.52 -13.74
C ARG A 299 -1.99 14.19 -15.22
N LEU A 300 -0.85 13.64 -15.66
CA LEU A 300 -0.70 13.16 -17.04
C LEU A 300 -1.62 11.97 -17.32
N ALA A 301 -1.80 11.06 -16.37
CA ALA A 301 -2.70 9.91 -16.52
C ALA A 301 -4.18 10.28 -16.66
N ASP A 302 -4.60 11.46 -16.15
CA ASP A 302 -5.97 11.98 -16.34
C ASP A 302 -6.20 12.60 -17.72
N GLN A 303 -5.14 12.99 -18.44
CA GLN A 303 -5.29 13.56 -19.77
C GLN A 303 -5.94 12.53 -20.68
N PRO A 304 -6.91 12.92 -21.53
CA PRO A 304 -7.37 12.06 -22.60
C PRO A 304 -6.13 11.59 -23.34
N ALA A 305 -5.99 10.27 -23.53
CA ALA A 305 -5.01 9.77 -24.49
C ALA A 305 -5.23 10.61 -25.74
N LEU A 306 -4.19 11.36 -26.17
CA LEU A 306 -4.23 12.08 -27.43
C LEU A 306 -4.83 11.09 -28.41
N GLU A 307 -6.05 11.39 -28.90
CA GLU A 307 -6.58 10.67 -30.04
C GLU A 307 -5.40 10.63 -31.01
N ALA A 308 -5.08 9.44 -31.50
CA ALA A 308 -4.17 9.25 -32.60
C ALA A 308 -4.77 9.96 -33.82
N ALA A 309 -4.74 11.28 -33.79
CA ALA A 309 -5.21 12.18 -34.80
C ALA A 309 -4.00 12.39 -35.70
N THR A 310 -4.14 11.83 -36.91
CA THR A 310 -3.53 12.31 -38.14
C THR A 310 -2.05 11.99 -38.38
N SER A 311 -1.81 10.76 -38.87
CA SER A 311 -0.98 10.50 -40.06
C SER A 311 -1.28 9.08 -40.57
N GLY A 312 -2.51 8.82 -40.98
CA GLY A 312 -2.84 8.86 -42.40
C GLY A 312 -2.29 10.08 -43.16
N LEU A 313 -1.04 9.98 -43.60
CA LEU A 313 -0.55 10.42 -44.91
C LEU A 313 0.54 9.45 -45.37
#